data_AF-A0A645J274-F1
#
_entry.id   AF-A0A645J274-F1
#
_cell.length_a   1.000
_cell.length_b   1.000
_cell.length_c   1.000
_cell.angle_alpha   90.00
_cell.angle_beta   90.00
_cell.angle_gamma   90.00
#
_symmetry.space_group_name_H-M   'P 1'
#
loop_
_entity.id
_entity.type
_entity.pdbx_description
1 polymer ?
#
loop_
_entity_poly.entity_id
_entity_poly.type
_entity_poly.pdbx_seq_one_letter_code
_entity_poly.pdbx_strand_id
1 'polypeptide(L)'
;MAYKPKFYQRQKQAFAKLQELLVREGEAAALAPRMANRCIIIALLALANEAHKDNPMPFREKIRNIDKIVADEELSATLEKIELDTVESRKKLELNLMKKKASVALYLYYTVFNKLKAALGKG
;
A
#
# COMPACT_ATOMS: atom_id res chain seq x y z
N MET A 1 4.47 0.52 -15.02
CA MET A 1 3.02 0.22 -14.97
C MET A 1 2.25 1.51 -15.17
N ALA A 2 1.22 1.55 -16.01
CA ALA A 2 0.37 2.74 -16.15
C ALA A 2 -0.45 3.02 -14.88
N TYR A 3 -0.83 4.29 -14.67
CA TYR A 3 -1.76 4.69 -13.62
C TYR A 3 -3.12 4.02 -13.80
N LYS A 4 -3.71 3.54 -12.70
CA LYS A 4 -5.03 2.90 -12.66
C LYS A 4 -5.97 3.72 -11.76
N PRO A 5 -7.06 4.29 -12.29
CA PRO A 5 -8.02 5.03 -11.47
C PRO A 5 -8.75 4.09 -10.51
N LYS A 6 -9.04 4.59 -9.29
CA LYS A 6 -9.73 3.85 -8.23
C LYS A 6 -9.06 2.51 -7.86
N PHE A 7 -7.74 2.41 -8.03
CA PHE A 7 -6.99 1.18 -7.79
C PHE A 7 -7.20 0.63 -6.38
N TYR A 8 -7.02 1.48 -5.37
CA TYR A 8 -7.15 1.08 -3.97
C TYR A 8 -8.54 0.51 -3.66
N GLN A 9 -9.59 1.22 -4.06
CA GLN A 9 -10.98 0.79 -3.86
C GLN A 9 -11.26 -0.59 -4.46
N ARG A 10 -10.82 -0.82 -5.72
CA ARG A 10 -11.01 -2.11 -6.39
C ARG A 10 -10.26 -3.24 -5.69
N GLN A 11 -9.04 -2.98 -5.23
CA GLN A 11 -8.26 -3.96 -4.49
C GLN A 11 -8.86 -4.30 -3.13
N LYS A 12 -9.34 -3.30 -2.37
CA LYS A 12 -10.03 -3.55 -1.09
C LYS A 12 -11.34 -4.32 -1.28
N GLN A 13 -12.10 -4.04 -2.34
CA GLN A 13 -13.29 -4.83 -2.68
C GLN A 13 -12.96 -6.30 -2.99
N ALA A 14 -11.92 -6.55 -3.79
CA ALA A 14 -11.48 -7.91 -4.08
C ALA A 14 -10.93 -8.62 -2.83
N PHE A 15 -10.25 -7.87 -1.96
CA PHE A 15 -9.72 -8.36 -0.70
C PHE A 15 -10.82 -8.77 0.27
N ALA A 16 -11.86 -7.94 0.45
CA ALA A 16 -13.01 -8.26 1.29
C ALA A 16 -13.73 -9.53 0.82
N LYS A 17 -14.00 -9.66 -0.49
CA LYS A 17 -14.59 -10.88 -1.07
C LYS A 17 -13.74 -12.12 -0.82
N LEU A 18 -12.41 -11.97 -0.85
CA LEU A 18 -11.51 -13.08 -0.54
C LEU A 18 -11.59 -13.45 0.94
N GLN A 19 -11.67 -12.47 1.87
CA GLN A 19 -11.85 -12.75 3.30
C GLN A 19 -13.14 -13.52 3.56
N GLU A 20 -14.25 -13.06 2.98
CA GLU A 20 -15.56 -13.71 3.08
C GLU A 20 -15.49 -15.17 2.59
N LEU A 21 -14.83 -15.40 1.45
CA LEU A 21 -14.62 -16.73 0.90
C LEU A 21 -13.82 -17.61 1.88
N LEU A 22 -12.70 -17.12 2.43
CA LEU A 22 -11.88 -17.90 3.34
C LEU A 22 -12.59 -18.24 4.65
N VAL A 23 -13.45 -17.34 5.15
CA VAL A 23 -14.30 -17.64 6.31
C VAL A 23 -15.29 -18.74 5.97
N ARG A 24 -15.95 -18.66 4.81
CA ARG A 24 -16.91 -19.67 4.35
C ARG A 24 -16.27 -21.05 4.18
N GLU A 25 -15.06 -21.12 3.66
CA GLU A 25 -14.33 -22.38 3.46
C GLU A 25 -13.61 -22.87 4.74
N GLY A 26 -13.66 -22.13 5.86
CA GLY A 26 -13.00 -22.51 7.11
C GLY A 26 -11.47 -22.32 7.14
N GLU A 27 -10.90 -21.68 6.12
CA GLU A 27 -9.44 -21.52 5.92
C GLU A 27 -8.89 -20.18 6.46
N ALA A 28 -9.75 -19.33 7.03
CA ALA A 28 -9.39 -17.99 7.46
C ALA A 28 -8.22 -17.95 8.45
N ALA A 29 -8.17 -18.87 9.42
CA ALA A 29 -7.12 -18.92 10.43
C ALA A 29 -5.76 -19.32 9.83
N ALA A 30 -5.74 -20.38 9.00
CA ALA A 30 -4.53 -20.89 8.37
C ALA A 30 -3.89 -19.86 7.41
N LEU A 31 -4.73 -19.04 6.74
CA LEU A 31 -4.28 -18.06 5.77
C LEU A 31 -4.18 -16.63 6.30
N ALA A 32 -4.47 -16.39 7.59
CA ALA A 32 -4.40 -15.06 8.20
C ALA A 32 -3.06 -14.33 7.99
N PRO A 33 -1.87 -14.98 8.11
CA PRO A 33 -0.60 -14.32 7.84
C PRO A 33 -0.46 -13.88 6.38
N ARG A 34 -0.98 -14.68 5.44
CA ARG A 34 -0.97 -14.33 4.01
C ARG A 34 -1.91 -13.18 3.71
N MET A 35 -3.06 -13.13 4.38
CA MET A 35 -4.02 -12.02 4.24
C MET A 35 -3.46 -10.70 4.78
N ALA A 36 -2.78 -10.74 5.94
CA ALA A 36 -2.04 -9.60 6.46
C ALA A 36 -1.00 -9.07 5.45
N ASN A 37 -0.16 -9.96 4.91
CA ASN A 37 0.81 -9.58 3.87
C ASN A 37 0.15 -8.98 2.63
N ARG A 38 -0.99 -9.55 2.20
CA ARG A 38 -1.72 -9.04 1.04
C ARG A 38 -2.30 -7.64 1.29
N CYS A 39 -2.79 -7.36 2.50
CA CYS A 39 -3.25 -6.03 2.89
C CYS A 39 -2.13 -4.98 2.74
N ILE A 40 -0.92 -5.28 3.23
CA ILE A 40 0.26 -4.42 3.09
C ILE A 40 0.61 -4.22 1.61
N ILE A 41 0.65 -5.30 0.82
CA ILE A 41 0.97 -5.22 -0.61
C ILE A 41 -0.03 -4.32 -1.35
N ILE A 42 -1.33 -4.42 -1.05
CA ILE A 42 -2.36 -3.56 -1.64
C ILE A 42 -2.06 -2.08 -1.33
N ALA A 43 -1.72 -1.77 -0.08
CA ALA A 43 -1.37 -0.41 0.33
C ALA A 43 -0.14 0.11 -0.43
N LEU A 44 0.96 -0.65 -0.45
CA LEU A 44 2.20 -0.28 -1.17
C LEU A 44 1.95 -0.02 -2.67
N LEU A 45 1.18 -0.90 -3.32
CA LEU A 45 0.83 -0.73 -4.73
C LEU A 45 -0.08 0.48 -4.97
N ALA A 46 -1.00 0.75 -4.05
CA ALA A 46 -1.88 1.91 -4.12
C ALA A 46 -1.09 3.23 -3.97
N LEU A 47 -0.14 3.28 -3.02
CA LEU A 47 0.76 4.43 -2.84
C LEU A 47 1.59 4.69 -4.10
N ALA A 48 2.18 3.64 -4.67
CA ALA A 48 2.94 3.74 -5.92
C ALA A 48 2.05 4.19 -7.11
N ASN A 49 0.79 3.74 -7.15
CA ASN A 49 -0.18 4.15 -8.16
C ASN A 49 -0.59 5.63 -8.01
N GLU A 50 -0.80 6.12 -6.79
CA GLU A 50 -1.11 7.53 -6.53
C GLU A 50 0.06 8.45 -6.90
N ALA A 51 1.29 8.05 -6.59
CA ALA A 51 2.51 8.76 -6.94
C ALA A 51 2.98 8.56 -8.40
N HIS A 52 2.19 7.85 -9.22
CA HIS A 52 2.57 7.59 -10.61
C HIS A 52 2.59 8.90 -11.42
N LYS A 53 3.56 9.04 -12.33
CA LYS A 53 3.72 10.24 -13.17
C LYS A 53 2.50 10.52 -14.06
N ASP A 54 1.85 9.46 -14.52
CA ASP A 54 0.66 9.54 -15.39
C ASP A 54 -0.64 9.77 -14.60
N ASN A 55 -0.60 9.85 -13.27
CA ASN A 55 -1.77 10.21 -12.49
C ASN A 55 -2.07 11.71 -12.69
N PRO A 56 -3.18 12.08 -13.35
CA PRO A 56 -3.48 13.46 -13.72
C PRO A 56 -4.00 14.30 -12.54
N MET A 57 -4.27 13.66 -11.39
CA MET A 57 -4.82 14.34 -10.24
C MET A 57 -3.86 15.40 -9.69
N PRO A 58 -4.37 16.53 -9.18
CA PRO A 58 -3.53 17.55 -8.57
C PRO A 58 -2.87 17.01 -7.29
N PHE A 59 -1.73 17.60 -6.91
CA PHE A 59 -0.95 17.18 -5.74
C PHE A 59 -1.79 17.03 -4.47
N ARG A 60 -2.65 18.01 -4.16
CA ARG A 60 -3.55 17.98 -2.99
C ARG A 60 -4.43 16.73 -2.96
N GLU A 61 -4.95 16.33 -4.12
CA GLU A 61 -5.80 15.14 -4.23
C GLU A 61 -5.01 13.84 -4.07
N LYS A 62 -3.78 13.79 -4.60
CA LYS A 62 -2.87 12.66 -4.39
C LYS A 62 -2.56 12.47 -2.91
N ILE A 63 -2.23 13.55 -2.19
CA ILE A 63 -1.99 13.49 -0.74
C ILE A 63 -3.25 13.02 -0.01
N ARG A 64 -4.41 13.58 -0.33
CA ARG A 64 -5.70 13.17 0.26
C ARG A 64 -6.01 11.68 0.03
N ASN A 65 -5.68 11.14 -1.13
CA ASN A 65 -5.86 9.72 -1.42
C ASN A 65 -4.88 8.85 -0.61
N ILE A 66 -3.63 9.28 -0.50
CA ILE A 66 -2.62 8.62 0.34
C ILE A 66 -3.05 8.62 1.81
N ASP A 67 -3.56 9.74 2.33
CA ASP A 67 -4.11 9.84 3.69
C ASP A 67 -5.19 8.77 3.93
N LYS A 68 -6.11 8.61 2.98
CA LYS A 68 -7.17 7.58 3.07
C LYS A 68 -6.61 6.16 3.08
N ILE A 69 -5.55 5.89 2.33
CA ILE A 69 -4.91 4.56 2.29
C ILE A 69 -4.29 4.25 3.65
N VAL A 70 -3.50 5.17 4.21
CA VAL A 70 -2.78 4.95 5.47
C VAL A 70 -3.68 5.08 6.70
N ALA A 71 -4.86 5.68 6.57
CA ALA A 71 -5.88 5.71 7.61
C ALA A 71 -6.74 4.43 7.68
N ASP A 72 -6.57 3.48 6.76
CA ASP A 72 -7.29 2.21 6.77
C ASP A 72 -7.01 1.45 8.07
N GLU A 73 -8.06 1.10 8.81
CA GLU A 73 -7.97 0.50 10.13
C GLU A 73 -7.37 -0.91 10.08
N GLU A 74 -7.74 -1.69 9.07
CA GLU A 74 -7.23 -3.04 8.89
C GLU A 74 -5.74 -3.02 8.52
N LEU A 75 -5.32 -2.07 7.68
CA LEU A 75 -3.91 -1.83 7.42
C LEU A 75 -3.18 -1.41 8.70
N SER A 76 -3.75 -0.49 9.47
CA SER A 76 -3.14 0.01 10.73
C SER A 76 -2.92 -1.13 11.73
N ALA A 77 -3.97 -1.93 11.98
CA ALA A 77 -3.91 -3.10 12.87
C ALA A 77 -2.93 -4.18 12.36
N THR A 78 -2.81 -4.32 11.04
CA THR A 78 -1.82 -5.22 10.43
C THR A 78 -0.41 -4.72 10.69
N LEU A 79 -0.15 -3.44 10.43
CA LEU A 79 1.17 -2.83 10.58
C LEU A 79 1.64 -2.89 12.04
N GLU A 80 0.78 -2.61 13.02
CA GLU A 80 1.13 -2.64 14.45
C GLU A 80 1.73 -3.97 14.89
N LYS A 81 1.28 -5.09 14.33
CA LYS A 81 1.76 -6.44 14.64
C LYS A 81 3.10 -6.78 13.99
N ILE A 82 3.60 -5.97 13.07
CA ILE A 82 4.86 -6.24 12.37
C ILE A 82 6.03 -5.75 13.21
N GLU A 83 6.90 -6.69 13.56
CA GLU A 83 8.25 -6.41 14.04
C GLU A 83 9.13 -5.93 12.88
N LEU A 84 9.57 -4.68 12.96
CA LEU A 84 10.30 -4.04 11.86
C LEU A 84 11.81 -4.32 11.89
N ASP A 85 12.31 -4.99 12.93
CA ASP A 85 13.74 -5.22 13.14
C ASP A 85 14.32 -6.33 12.24
N THR A 86 13.46 -7.19 11.71
CA THR A 86 13.82 -8.27 10.77
C THR A 86 13.60 -7.89 9.31
N VAL A 87 13.10 -6.68 9.04
CA VAL A 87 12.74 -6.22 7.69
C VAL A 87 13.91 -5.45 7.06
N GLU A 88 14.18 -5.71 5.77
CA GLU A 88 15.16 -4.96 4.97
C GLU A 88 14.96 -3.43 5.15
N SER A 89 16.06 -2.70 5.32
CA SER A 89 16.08 -1.26 5.67
C SER A 89 15.17 -0.39 4.81
N ARG A 90 15.08 -0.70 3.51
CA ARG A 90 14.20 -0.01 2.57
C ARG A 90 12.71 -0.22 2.88
N LYS A 91 12.28 -1.47 3.03
CA LYS A 91 10.89 -1.81 3.36
C LYS A 91 10.55 -1.31 4.77
N LYS A 92 11.51 -1.35 5.69
CA LYS A 92 11.39 -0.80 7.04
C LYS A 92 11.00 0.68 7.01
N LEU A 93 11.58 1.49 6.10
CA LEU A 93 11.21 2.89 5.93
C LEU A 93 9.76 3.05 5.44
N GLU A 94 9.36 2.34 4.38
CA GLU A 94 8.00 2.38 3.83
C GLU A 94 6.96 2.03 4.90
N LEU A 95 7.18 0.91 5.61
CA LEU A 95 6.30 0.45 6.68
C LEU A 95 6.24 1.47 7.83
N ASN A 96 7.36 2.07 8.23
CA ASN A 96 7.39 3.10 9.26
C ASN A 96 6.62 4.36 8.85
N LEU A 97 6.78 4.81 7.61
CA LEU A 97 6.06 5.98 7.11
C LEU A 97 4.55 5.71 7.04
N MET A 98 4.13 4.50 6.66
CA MET A 98 2.72 4.08 6.73
C MET A 98 2.21 4.04 8.17
N LYS A 99 2.95 3.44 9.11
CA LYS A 99 2.61 3.42 10.55
C LYS A 99 2.39 4.84 11.10
N LYS A 100 3.27 5.77 10.72
CA LYS A 100 3.20 7.18 11.13
C LYS A 100 2.19 8.01 10.34
N LYS A 101 1.48 7.41 9.37
CA LYS A 101 0.54 8.09 8.46
C LYS A 101 1.18 9.33 7.78
N ALA A 102 2.45 9.23 7.42
CA ALA A 102 3.25 10.34 6.91
C ALA A 102 3.04 10.55 5.39
N SER A 103 1.83 10.93 4.99
CA SER A 103 1.38 10.91 3.59
C SER A 103 2.22 11.73 2.61
N VAL A 104 2.67 12.92 3.02
CA VAL A 104 3.56 13.76 2.19
C VAL A 104 4.91 13.07 2.00
N ALA A 105 5.48 12.51 3.07
CA ALA A 105 6.75 11.79 2.99
C ALA A 105 6.64 10.54 2.12
N LEU A 106 5.54 9.79 2.21
CA LEU A 106 5.24 8.66 1.33
C LEU A 106 5.14 9.07 -0.14
N TYR A 107 4.41 10.15 -0.43
CA TYR A 107 4.30 10.67 -1.79
C TYR A 107 5.68 11.01 -2.38
N LEU A 108 6.50 11.74 -1.62
CA LEU A 108 7.86 12.12 -2.06
C LEU A 108 8.75 10.90 -2.24
N TYR A 109 8.72 9.95 -1.29
CA TYR A 109 9.46 8.71 -1.37
C TYR A 109 9.13 7.94 -2.66
N TYR A 110 7.84 7.72 -2.97
CA TYR A 110 7.46 7.01 -4.19
C TYR A 110 7.73 7.82 -5.46
N THR A 111 7.60 9.14 -5.42
CA THR A 111 7.90 10.00 -6.58
C THR A 111 9.38 9.96 -6.92
N VAL A 112 10.27 10.10 -5.93
CA VAL A 112 11.73 10.03 -6.12
C VAL A 112 12.15 8.62 -6.51
N PHE A 113 11.64 7.60 -5.83
CA PHE A 113 11.95 6.21 -6.14
C PHE A 113 11.56 5.85 -7.59
N ASN A 114 10.37 6.26 -8.05
CA ASN A 114 9.93 6.02 -9.42
C ASN A 114 10.83 6.74 -10.44
N LYS A 115 11.28 7.96 -10.14
CA LYS A 115 12.23 8.70 -10.99
C LYS A 115 13.58 7.98 -11.10
N LEU A 116 14.14 7.52 -9.98
CA LEU A 116 15.40 6.77 -9.96
C LEU A 116 15.29 5.45 -10.74
N LYS A 117 14.19 4.71 -10.57
CA LYS A 117 13.95 3.47 -11.30
C LYS A 117 13.84 3.69 -12.81
N ALA A 118 13.18 4.76 -13.24
CA ALA A 118 13.09 5.15 -14.64
C ALA A 118 14.45 5.56 -15.22
N ALA A 119 15.26 6.32 -14.47
CA ALA A 119 16.61 6.72 -14.87
C ALA A 119 17.57 5.53 -15.04
N LEU A 120 17.34 4.44 -14.29
CA LEU A 120 18.13 3.21 -14.36
C LEU A 120 17.66 2.22 -15.44
N GLY A 121 16.71 2.60 -16.31
CA GLY A 121 16.23 1.76 -17.41
C GLY A 121 15.45 0.52 -17.00
N LYS A 122 15.08 0.39 -15.71
CA LYS A 122 14.31 -0.75 -15.17
C LYS A 122 12.81 -0.44 -15.15
N GLY A 123 12.27 -0.01 -16.29
CA GLY A 123 10.87 0.44 -16.45
C GLY A 123 9.87 -0.69 -16.64
#